data_AF-A0A519VRQ6-F1
#
_entry.id   AF-A0A519VRQ6-F1
#
_cell.length_a   1.000
_cell.length_b   1.000
_cell.length_c   1.000
_cell.angle_alpha   90.00
_cell.angle_beta   90.00
_cell.angle_gamma   90.00
#
_symmetry.space_group_name_H-M   'P 1'
#
loop_
_entity.id
_entity.type
_entity.pdbx_description
1 polymer ?
#
loop_
_entity_poly.entity_id
_entity_poly.type
_entity_poly.pdbx_seq_one_letter_code
_entity_poly.pdbx_strand_id
1 'polypeptide(L)'
;PNGLAQAFVIGEEFIGKDKVALVLGDNIFHGDGMAKLLQASADPEGGVVFAYQVADPERYGVVEFDEHKNAISIEEKPTQPKSDFAVPGLYFYDNEVVEIAKNIKPSPRGEYEITDINKVYLERGTLKVGVLSRGTAWLDTGTFASLMQAGEFVQIIEERQGLKIGCIEEIAYRMGFITAEQLRAIATPLVKSGYGSYLLKLIK
;
A
#
# COMPACT_ATOMS: atom_id res chain seq x y z
N PRO A 1 -11.73 -11.83 11.78
CA PRO A 1 -11.71 -10.75 10.76
C PRO A 1 -12.41 -11.30 9.52
N ASN A 2 -13.37 -10.57 8.95
CA ASN A 2 -14.24 -11.11 7.89
C ASN A 2 -13.71 -10.86 6.47
N GLY A 3 -12.42 -10.52 6.31
CA GLY A 3 -11.82 -10.18 5.00
C GLY A 3 -11.68 -8.68 4.75
N LEU A 4 -10.75 -8.34 3.86
CA LEU A 4 -10.28 -6.96 3.59
C LEU A 4 -11.34 -6.07 2.94
N ALA A 5 -12.19 -6.63 2.08
CA ALA A 5 -13.19 -5.86 1.37
C ALA A 5 -14.25 -5.25 2.30
N GLN A 6 -14.40 -5.76 3.53
CA GLN A 6 -15.28 -5.12 4.52
C GLN A 6 -14.85 -3.71 4.92
N ALA A 7 -13.59 -3.32 4.67
CA ALA A 7 -13.13 -1.96 4.92
C ALA A 7 -14.02 -0.91 4.23
N PHE A 8 -14.53 -1.19 3.02
CA PHE A 8 -15.39 -0.27 2.27
C PHE A 8 -16.84 -0.26 2.75
N VAL A 9 -17.32 -1.36 3.32
CA VAL A 9 -18.66 -1.43 3.93
C VAL A 9 -18.66 -0.72 5.28
N ILE A 10 -17.64 -0.98 6.11
CA ILE A 10 -17.47 -0.32 7.41
C ILE A 10 -17.21 1.19 7.22
N GLY A 11 -16.39 1.53 6.22
CA GLY A 11 -16.01 2.91 5.91
C GLY A 11 -17.00 3.67 5.03
N GLU A 12 -18.18 3.11 4.70
CA GLU A 12 -19.11 3.71 3.74
C GLU A 12 -19.43 5.18 4.04
N GLU A 13 -19.82 5.49 5.28
CA GLU A 13 -20.17 6.86 5.67
C GLU A 13 -18.96 7.81 5.63
N PHE A 14 -17.76 7.29 5.93
CA PHE A 14 -16.52 8.06 5.88
C PHE A 14 -16.08 8.34 4.44
N ILE A 15 -16.24 7.37 3.54
CA ILE A 15 -15.90 7.50 2.11
C ILE A 15 -16.91 8.43 1.42
N GLY A 16 -18.19 8.31 1.74
CA GLY A 16 -19.24 9.11 1.13
C GLY A 16 -19.26 8.97 -0.40
N LYS A 17 -18.95 10.06 -1.11
CA LYS A 17 -18.90 10.10 -2.58
C LYS A 17 -17.48 10.25 -3.13
N ASP A 18 -16.48 10.23 -2.25
CA ASP A 18 -15.11 10.45 -2.63
C ASP A 18 -14.47 9.16 -3.15
N LYS A 19 -13.34 9.33 -3.85
CA LYS A 19 -12.43 8.24 -4.20
C LYS A 19 -11.63 7.85 -2.96
N VAL A 20 -11.16 6.61 -2.90
CA VAL A 20 -10.55 6.06 -1.68
C VAL A 20 -9.31 5.24 -1.98
N ALA A 21 -8.31 5.34 -1.10
CA ALA A 21 -7.18 4.43 -1.06
C ALA A 21 -7.27 3.52 0.18
N LEU A 22 -6.99 2.24 -0.01
CA LEU A 22 -6.84 1.25 1.06
C LEU A 22 -5.38 0.83 1.14
N VAL A 23 -4.80 0.89 2.33
CA VAL A 23 -3.47 0.36 2.62
C VAL A 23 -3.57 -0.60 3.81
N LEU A 24 -2.90 -1.75 3.71
CA LEU A 24 -2.79 -2.69 4.82
C LEU A 24 -1.76 -2.19 5.82
N GLY A 25 -2.11 -2.17 7.11
CA GLY A 25 -1.30 -1.55 8.15
C GLY A 25 0.02 -2.27 8.47
N ASP A 26 0.22 -3.48 7.95
CA ASP A 26 1.41 -4.33 8.11
C ASP A 26 2.35 -4.30 6.89
N ASN A 27 2.01 -3.51 5.86
CA ASN A 27 2.78 -3.39 4.62
C ASN A 27 3.74 -2.20 4.70
N ILE A 28 5.03 -2.47 4.50
CA ILE A 28 6.07 -1.44 4.40
C ILE A 28 6.54 -1.35 2.96
N PHE A 29 6.57 -0.13 2.43
CA PHE A 29 7.07 0.15 1.10
C PHE A 29 8.18 1.19 1.13
N HIS A 30 9.24 0.95 0.36
CA HIS A 30 10.35 1.88 0.20
C HIS A 30 10.91 1.80 -1.21
N GLY A 31 11.14 2.93 -1.87
CA GLY A 31 11.77 2.94 -3.18
C GLY A 31 11.72 4.31 -3.84
N ASP A 32 12.63 4.51 -4.79
CA ASP A 32 12.68 5.73 -5.58
C ASP A 32 11.41 5.89 -6.45
N GLY A 33 10.98 7.14 -6.64
CA GLY A 33 9.80 7.47 -7.45
C GLY A 33 8.45 7.05 -6.87
N MET A 34 8.40 6.39 -5.70
CA MET A 34 7.16 5.88 -5.13
C MET A 34 6.16 6.99 -4.82
N ALA A 35 6.59 8.10 -4.22
CA ALA A 35 5.70 9.23 -3.93
C ALA A 35 5.00 9.76 -5.20
N LYS A 36 5.75 9.88 -6.31
CA LYS A 36 5.21 10.32 -7.60
C LYS A 36 4.23 9.30 -8.17
N LEU A 37 4.54 8.02 -8.07
CA LEU A 37 3.65 6.94 -8.50
C LEU A 37 2.33 6.97 -7.74
N LEU A 38 2.37 7.08 -6.40
CA LEU A 38 1.17 7.11 -5.58
C LEU A 38 0.31 8.36 -5.80
N GLN A 39 0.94 9.53 -5.95
CA GLN A 39 0.23 10.77 -6.26
C GLN A 39 -0.45 10.70 -7.63
N ALA A 40 0.17 10.06 -8.63
CA ALA A 40 -0.45 9.86 -9.94
C ALA A 40 -1.63 8.88 -9.90
N SER A 41 -1.66 7.97 -8.92
CA SER A 41 -2.76 7.01 -8.71
C SER A 41 -3.88 7.54 -7.81
N ALA A 42 -3.74 8.72 -7.21
CA ALA A 42 -4.67 9.25 -6.21
C ALA A 42 -6.04 9.69 -6.77
N ASP A 43 -6.16 9.81 -8.09
CA ASP A 43 -7.41 10.18 -8.78
C ASP A 43 -7.84 9.11 -9.79
N PRO A 44 -8.16 7.88 -9.35
CA PRO A 44 -8.44 6.77 -10.25
C PRO A 44 -9.78 6.94 -11.00
N GLU A 45 -9.83 6.44 -12.23
CA GLU A 45 -11.07 6.10 -12.93
C GLU A 45 -11.10 4.57 -12.97
N GLY A 46 -11.98 3.94 -12.19
CA GLY A 46 -11.94 2.51 -11.89
C GLY A 46 -11.07 2.16 -10.68
N GLY A 47 -10.33 1.06 -10.79
CA GLY A 47 -9.40 0.59 -9.77
C GLY A 47 -7.95 0.69 -10.23
N VAL A 48 -7.04 1.02 -9.30
CA VAL A 48 -5.59 0.95 -9.51
C VAL A 48 -4.99 0.08 -8.43
N VAL A 49 -4.32 -0.98 -8.85
CA VAL A 49 -3.55 -1.87 -7.99
C VAL A 49 -2.11 -1.95 -8.47
N PHE A 50 -1.24 -2.49 -7.62
CA PHE A 50 0.16 -2.65 -7.96
C PHE A 50 0.50 -4.13 -8.11
N ALA A 51 1.57 -4.42 -8.85
CA ALA A 51 2.13 -5.75 -8.98
C ALA A 51 3.61 -5.72 -8.60
N TYR A 52 4.03 -6.67 -7.78
CA TYR A 52 5.40 -6.81 -7.31
C TYR A 52 5.87 -8.25 -7.51
N GLN A 53 7.09 -8.40 -8.02
CA GLN A 53 7.66 -9.73 -8.23
C GLN A 53 8.10 -10.33 -6.89
N VAL A 54 7.54 -11.49 -6.52
CA VAL A 54 7.85 -12.20 -5.26
C VAL A 54 8.39 -13.60 -5.55
N ALA A 55 9.00 -14.21 -4.53
CA ALA A 55 9.49 -15.60 -4.62
C ALA A 55 8.40 -16.64 -4.28
N ASP A 56 7.40 -16.24 -3.49
CA ASP A 56 6.32 -17.06 -2.93
C ASP A 56 4.92 -16.50 -3.28
N PRO A 57 4.55 -16.44 -4.58
CA PRO A 57 3.31 -15.81 -5.05
C PRO A 57 2.03 -16.49 -4.52
N GLU A 58 2.07 -17.76 -4.15
CA GLU A 58 0.92 -18.53 -3.63
C GLU A 58 0.32 -17.97 -2.33
N ARG A 59 1.04 -17.07 -1.64
CA ARG A 59 0.57 -16.44 -0.40
C ARG A 59 -0.30 -15.21 -0.62
N TYR A 60 -0.37 -14.69 -1.85
CA TYR A 60 -0.97 -13.40 -2.16
C TYR A 60 -2.00 -13.50 -3.29
N GLY A 61 -2.64 -12.38 -3.61
CA GLY A 61 -3.36 -12.23 -4.87
C GLY A 61 -2.35 -12.16 -6.03
N VAL A 62 -2.44 -13.05 -7.01
CA VAL A 62 -1.50 -13.14 -8.15
C VAL A 62 -2.13 -12.56 -9.40
N VAL A 63 -1.42 -11.67 -10.10
CA VAL A 63 -1.86 -11.09 -11.36
C VAL A 63 -1.14 -11.73 -12.54
N GLU A 64 -1.90 -12.27 -13.48
CA GLU A 64 -1.41 -12.71 -14.78
C GLU A 64 -1.35 -11.53 -15.76
N PHE A 65 -0.30 -11.46 -16.57
CA PHE A 65 -0.11 -10.42 -17.58
C PHE A 65 -0.02 -11.00 -18.98
N ASP A 66 -0.50 -10.25 -19.98
CA ASP A 66 -0.23 -10.52 -21.39
C ASP A 66 1.19 -10.08 -21.80
N GLU A 67 1.54 -10.31 -23.07
CA GLU A 67 2.83 -9.91 -23.66
C GLU A 67 3.07 -8.38 -23.62
N HIS A 68 2.00 -7.60 -23.50
CA HIS A 68 2.01 -6.13 -23.44
C HIS A 68 1.90 -5.57 -22.02
N LYS A 69 1.96 -6.43 -20.98
CA LYS A 69 1.81 -6.08 -19.56
C LYS A 69 0.42 -5.54 -19.19
N ASN A 70 -0.62 -5.92 -19.91
CA ASN A 70 -2.00 -5.76 -19.45
C ASN A 70 -2.39 -6.93 -18.54
N ALA A 71 -3.11 -6.66 -17.46
CA ALA A 71 -3.60 -7.71 -16.57
C ALA A 71 -4.68 -8.55 -17.28
N ILE A 72 -4.53 -9.87 -17.25
CA ILE A 72 -5.49 -10.83 -17.83
C ILE A 72 -6.39 -11.40 -16.75
N SER A 73 -5.79 -11.83 -15.64
CA SER A 73 -6.51 -12.48 -14.54
C SER A 73 -5.88 -12.12 -13.19
N ILE A 74 -6.70 -12.20 -12.14
CA ILE A 74 -6.25 -12.07 -10.76
C ILE A 74 -6.86 -13.18 -9.91
N GLU A 75 -6.03 -13.88 -9.16
CA GLU A 75 -6.42 -15.05 -8.36
C GLU A 75 -5.93 -14.91 -6.92
N GLU A 76 -6.80 -15.19 -5.95
CA GLU A 76 -6.46 -15.12 -4.53
C GLU A 76 -5.78 -16.42 -4.11
N LYS A 77 -4.52 -16.33 -3.66
CA LYS A 77 -3.74 -17.45 -3.10
C LYS A 77 -3.82 -18.73 -3.95
N PRO A 78 -3.46 -18.66 -5.25
CA PRO A 78 -3.55 -19.81 -6.14
C PRO A 78 -2.57 -20.91 -5.71
N THR A 79 -3.00 -22.18 -5.78
CA THR A 79 -2.12 -23.32 -5.55
C THR A 79 -1.12 -23.54 -6.69
N GLN A 80 -1.44 -23.05 -7.89
CA GLN A 80 -0.58 -23.04 -9.07
C GLN A 80 -0.58 -21.62 -9.65
N PRO A 81 0.31 -20.74 -9.17
CA PRO A 81 0.34 -19.33 -9.59
C PRO A 81 0.67 -19.22 -11.09
N LYS A 82 -0.08 -18.38 -11.80
CA LYS A 82 0.13 -18.13 -13.23
C LYS A 82 1.29 -17.15 -13.52
N SER A 83 1.75 -16.45 -12.50
CA SER A 83 2.89 -15.53 -12.56
C SER A 83 3.52 -15.37 -11.17
N ASP A 84 4.71 -14.78 -11.14
CA ASP A 84 5.40 -14.41 -9.89
C ASP A 84 5.00 -13.01 -9.38
N PHE A 85 3.94 -12.40 -9.93
CA PHE A 85 3.52 -11.04 -9.58
C PHE A 85 2.39 -11.05 -8.56
N ALA A 86 2.71 -10.69 -7.33
CA ALA A 86 1.75 -10.50 -6.25
C ALA A 86 1.21 -9.07 -6.23
N VAL A 87 -0.05 -8.93 -5.80
CA VAL A 87 -0.69 -7.65 -5.50
C VAL A 87 -0.42 -7.30 -4.04
N PRO A 88 0.39 -6.27 -3.77
CA PRO A 88 0.67 -5.87 -2.41
C PRO A 88 -0.54 -5.15 -1.80
N GLY A 89 -0.49 -4.92 -0.49
CA GLY A 89 -1.58 -4.33 0.30
C GLY A 89 -1.80 -2.84 0.08
N LEU A 90 -1.88 -2.37 -1.17
CA LEU A 90 -2.08 -0.97 -1.53
C LEU A 90 -2.98 -0.85 -2.76
N TYR A 91 -4.13 -0.22 -2.59
CA TYR A 91 -5.21 -0.17 -3.57
C TYR A 91 -5.79 1.23 -3.65
N PHE A 92 -6.11 1.69 -4.85
CA PHE A 92 -6.84 2.94 -5.09
C PHE A 92 -8.09 2.61 -5.89
N TYR A 93 -9.22 3.18 -5.49
CA TYR A 93 -10.48 2.96 -6.19
C TYR A 93 -11.26 4.26 -6.33
N ASP A 94 -12.05 4.34 -7.39
CA ASP A 94 -13.17 5.27 -7.44
C ASP A 94 -14.26 4.87 -6.42
N ASN A 95 -15.33 5.67 -6.39
CA ASN A 95 -16.39 5.50 -5.40
C ASN A 95 -17.22 4.21 -5.59
N GLU A 96 -17.23 3.60 -6.79
CA GLU A 96 -18.02 2.38 -7.04
C GLU A 96 -17.59 1.20 -6.16
N VAL A 97 -16.37 1.27 -5.58
CA VAL A 97 -15.85 0.25 -4.69
C VAL A 97 -16.77 -0.06 -3.52
N VAL A 98 -17.51 0.93 -3.00
CA VAL A 98 -18.44 0.75 -1.89
C VAL A 98 -19.57 -0.19 -2.30
N GLU A 99 -20.16 0.03 -3.48
CA GLU A 99 -21.25 -0.81 -3.97
C GLU A 99 -20.75 -2.18 -4.41
N ILE A 100 -19.57 -2.25 -5.02
CA ILE A 100 -18.93 -3.53 -5.35
C ILE A 100 -18.70 -4.35 -4.08
N ALA A 101 -18.14 -3.73 -3.03
CA ALA A 101 -17.87 -4.39 -1.74
C ALA A 101 -19.12 -4.89 -1.01
N LYS A 102 -20.28 -4.27 -1.23
CA LYS A 102 -21.57 -4.74 -0.67
C LYS A 102 -22.11 -5.98 -1.38
N ASN A 103 -21.78 -6.15 -2.67
CA ASN A 103 -22.34 -7.20 -3.52
C ASN A 103 -21.43 -8.44 -3.67
N ILE A 104 -20.18 -8.37 -3.21
CA ILE A 104 -19.29 -9.54 -3.19
C ILE A 104 -19.79 -10.59 -2.19
N LYS A 105 -19.54 -11.86 -2.53
CA LYS A 105 -19.88 -13.01 -1.69
C LYS A 105 -18.66 -13.45 -0.89
N PRO A 106 -18.84 -14.04 0.30
CA PRO A 106 -17.73 -14.62 1.05
C PRO A 106 -17.07 -15.75 0.24
N SER A 107 -15.74 -15.82 0.33
CA SER A 107 -14.92 -16.87 -0.27
C SER A 107 -15.20 -18.24 0.39
N PRO A 108 -14.65 -19.35 -0.16
CA PRO A 108 -14.73 -20.66 0.50
C PRO A 108 -14.17 -20.69 1.93
N ARG A 109 -13.35 -19.69 2.29
CA ARG A 109 -12.79 -19.52 3.64
C ARG A 109 -13.66 -18.64 4.55
N GLY A 110 -14.78 -18.11 4.04
CA GLY A 110 -15.69 -17.25 4.78
C GLY A 110 -15.28 -15.77 4.83
N GLU A 111 -14.34 -15.34 3.99
CA GLU A 111 -13.81 -13.96 3.97
C GLU A 111 -14.27 -13.20 2.73
N TYR A 112 -14.51 -11.88 2.89
CA TYR A 112 -14.77 -10.96 1.79
C TYR A 112 -13.43 -10.49 1.20
N GLU A 113 -13.02 -11.10 0.09
CA GLU A 113 -11.69 -10.93 -0.50
C GLU A 113 -11.58 -9.62 -1.29
N ILE A 114 -10.49 -8.89 -1.09
CA ILE A 114 -10.17 -7.71 -1.92
C ILE A 114 -9.93 -8.11 -3.38
N THR A 115 -9.44 -9.33 -3.60
CA THR A 115 -9.22 -9.88 -4.93
C THR A 115 -10.52 -10.01 -5.72
N ASP A 116 -11.67 -10.25 -5.08
CA ASP A 116 -12.95 -10.29 -5.78
C ASP A 116 -13.43 -8.89 -6.19
N ILE A 117 -13.13 -7.84 -5.42
CA ILE A 117 -13.31 -6.45 -5.87
C ILE A 117 -12.45 -6.18 -7.11
N ASN A 118 -11.18 -6.57 -7.07
CA ASN A 118 -10.26 -6.39 -8.20
C ASN A 118 -10.74 -7.11 -9.47
N LYS A 119 -11.27 -8.33 -9.33
CA LYS A 119 -11.87 -9.07 -10.46
C LYS A 119 -13.02 -8.29 -11.10
N VAL A 120 -13.91 -7.69 -10.32
CA VAL A 120 -15.03 -6.90 -10.87
C VAL A 120 -14.52 -5.73 -11.70
N TYR A 121 -13.53 -4.98 -11.22
CA TYR A 121 -12.91 -3.91 -12.02
C TYR A 121 -12.19 -4.44 -13.27
N LEU A 122 -11.54 -5.59 -13.16
CA LEU A 122 -10.82 -6.23 -14.26
C LEU A 122 -11.78 -6.71 -15.36
N GLU A 123 -12.86 -7.38 -14.99
CA GLU A 123 -13.92 -7.83 -15.92
C GLU A 123 -14.58 -6.66 -16.66
N ARG A 124 -14.66 -5.49 -16.02
CA ARG A 124 -15.16 -4.25 -16.63
C ARG A 124 -14.11 -3.54 -17.50
N GLY A 125 -12.86 -4.00 -17.53
CA GLY A 125 -11.76 -3.33 -18.24
C GLY A 125 -11.33 -2.00 -17.59
N THR A 126 -11.65 -1.83 -16.31
CA THR A 126 -11.42 -0.59 -15.53
C THR A 126 -10.39 -0.76 -14.42
N LEU A 127 -9.71 -1.91 -14.36
CA LEU A 127 -8.58 -2.15 -13.47
C LEU A 127 -7.26 -1.80 -14.17
N LYS A 128 -6.52 -0.84 -13.61
CA LYS A 128 -5.14 -0.54 -14.01
C LYS A 128 -4.19 -1.23 -13.04
N VAL A 129 -3.17 -1.91 -13.58
CA VAL A 129 -2.15 -2.59 -12.76
C VAL A 129 -0.79 -1.95 -13.01
N GLY A 130 -0.26 -1.25 -12.00
CA GLY A 130 1.07 -0.65 -12.04
C GLY A 130 2.14 -1.64 -11.55
N VAL A 131 3.18 -1.89 -12.34
CA VAL A 131 4.29 -2.76 -11.91
C VAL A 131 5.30 -1.93 -11.09
N LEU A 132 5.53 -2.32 -9.85
CA LEU A 132 6.55 -1.73 -9.00
C LEU A 132 7.95 -2.10 -9.51
N SER A 133 8.87 -1.14 -9.46
CA SER A 133 10.22 -1.35 -9.94
C SER A 133 10.96 -2.40 -9.09
N ARG A 134 11.95 -3.08 -9.68
CA ARG A 134 12.86 -3.97 -8.92
C ARG A 134 13.65 -3.26 -7.82
N GLY A 135 13.78 -1.93 -7.90
CA GLY A 135 14.43 -1.11 -6.87
C GLY A 135 13.51 -0.75 -5.70
N THR A 136 12.23 -1.14 -5.76
CA THR A 136 11.28 -0.99 -4.67
C THR A 136 11.43 -2.16 -3.72
N ALA A 137 11.48 -1.91 -2.42
CA ALA A 137 11.32 -2.90 -1.38
C ALA A 137 9.86 -2.89 -0.91
N TRP A 138 9.23 -4.07 -0.97
CA TRP A 138 7.96 -4.34 -0.30
C TRP A 138 8.20 -5.40 0.76
N LEU A 139 7.84 -5.09 2.01
CA LEU A 139 8.06 -5.93 3.17
C LEU A 139 6.72 -6.16 3.88
N ASP A 140 6.29 -7.42 3.91
CA ASP A 140 5.13 -7.88 4.68
C ASP A 140 5.58 -8.37 6.06
N THR A 141 5.00 -7.81 7.12
CA THR A 141 5.39 -8.08 8.51
C THR A 141 4.59 -9.20 9.18
N GLY A 142 3.93 -10.07 8.39
CA GLY A 142 3.08 -11.17 8.87
C GLY A 142 3.76 -12.31 9.65
N THR A 143 5.10 -12.38 9.73
CA THR A 143 5.82 -13.41 10.51
C THR A 143 6.91 -12.79 11.38
N PHE A 144 7.35 -13.49 12.45
CA PHE A 144 8.47 -13.02 13.28
C PHE A 144 9.75 -12.80 12.46
N ALA A 145 10.04 -13.70 11.51
CA ALA A 145 11.21 -13.58 10.66
C ALA A 145 11.11 -12.35 9.72
N SER A 146 9.95 -12.16 9.07
CA SER A 146 9.76 -11.02 8.16
C SER A 146 9.71 -9.68 8.89
N LEU A 147 9.18 -9.64 10.11
CA LEU A 147 9.23 -8.45 10.97
C LEU A 147 10.67 -8.07 11.34
N MET A 148 11.51 -9.04 11.71
CA MET A 148 12.93 -8.79 12.00
C MET A 148 13.68 -8.28 10.77
N GLN A 149 13.46 -8.90 9.62
CA GLN A 149 14.05 -8.47 8.34
C GLN A 149 13.62 -7.04 7.98
N ALA A 150 12.37 -6.67 8.21
CA ALA A 150 11.89 -5.32 7.98
C ALA A 150 12.56 -4.30 8.90
N GLY A 151 12.74 -4.65 10.18
CA GLY A 151 13.48 -3.81 11.13
C GLY A 151 14.93 -3.60 10.72
N GLU A 152 15.64 -4.67 10.34
CA GLU A 152 17.03 -4.60 9.87
C GLU A 152 17.14 -3.75 8.60
N PHE A 153 16.22 -3.94 7.63
CA PHE A 153 16.20 -3.14 6.41
C PHE A 153 16.07 -1.65 6.71
N VAL A 154 15.09 -1.25 7.53
CA VAL A 154 14.87 0.16 7.90
C VAL A 154 16.10 0.72 8.62
N GLN A 155 16.66 -0.01 9.60
CA GLN A 155 17.84 0.41 10.33
C GLN A 155 19.02 0.70 9.40
N ILE A 156 19.34 -0.24 8.49
CA ILE A 156 20.48 -0.11 7.58
C ILE A 156 20.32 1.12 6.68
N ILE A 157 19.13 1.35 6.13
CA ILE A 157 18.89 2.50 5.25
C ILE A 157 19.00 3.81 6.03
N GLU A 158 18.37 3.90 7.22
CA GLU A 158 18.42 5.13 8.03
C GLU A 158 19.85 5.47 8.48
N GLU A 159 20.64 4.50 8.92
CA GLU A 159 22.02 4.72 9.36
C GLU A 159 22.94 5.17 8.21
N ARG A 160 22.71 4.66 6.99
CA ARG A 160 23.55 5.00 5.82
C ARG A 160 23.19 6.32 5.18
N GLN A 161 21.91 6.67 5.14
CA GLN A 161 21.45 7.90 4.49
C GLN A 161 21.32 9.09 5.45
N GLY A 162 21.18 8.82 6.75
CA GLY A 162 20.87 9.86 7.74
C GLY A 162 19.46 10.45 7.59
N LEU A 163 18.59 9.77 6.83
CA LEU A 163 17.18 10.09 6.59
C LEU A 163 16.29 9.02 7.22
N LYS A 164 15.05 9.37 7.55
CA LYS A 164 14.09 8.43 8.15
C LYS A 164 13.12 7.84 7.14
N ILE A 165 12.74 6.59 7.33
CA ILE A 165 11.65 5.93 6.59
C ILE A 165 10.38 6.02 7.42
N GLY A 166 9.27 6.47 6.80
CA GLY A 166 7.97 6.54 7.48
C GLY A 166 7.84 7.67 8.53
N CYS A 167 8.70 8.69 8.47
CA CYS A 167 8.60 9.86 9.35
C CYS A 167 7.43 10.78 8.94
N ILE A 168 6.28 10.62 9.61
CA ILE A 168 5.05 11.34 9.24
C ILE A 168 5.15 12.86 9.44
N GLU A 169 5.91 13.32 10.42
CA GLU A 169 6.09 14.76 10.70
C GLU A 169 6.94 15.43 9.62
N GLU A 170 7.96 14.73 9.11
CA GLU A 170 8.73 15.19 7.97
C GLU A 170 7.85 15.30 6.72
N ILE A 171 7.04 14.26 6.44
CA ILE A 171 6.13 14.28 5.28
C ILE A 171 5.15 15.44 5.42
N ALA A 172 4.52 15.62 6.58
CA ALA A 172 3.59 16.72 6.83
C ALA A 172 4.24 18.09 6.63
N TYR A 173 5.48 18.27 7.10
CA TYR A 173 6.23 19.51 6.91
C TYR A 173 6.58 19.76 5.43
N ARG A 174 7.10 18.74 4.73
CA ARG A 174 7.45 18.83 3.30
C ARG A 174 6.24 19.06 2.40
N MET A 175 5.08 18.51 2.77
CA MET A 175 3.81 18.73 2.08
C MET A 175 3.15 20.07 2.44
N GLY A 176 3.71 20.83 3.41
CA GLY A 176 3.17 22.11 3.84
C GLY A 176 1.93 22.02 4.72
N PHE A 177 1.64 20.85 5.30
CA PHE A 177 0.52 20.68 6.25
C PHE A 177 0.80 21.29 7.62
N ILE A 178 2.08 21.42 7.98
CA ILE A 178 2.53 22.07 9.22
C ILE A 178 3.66 23.05 8.95
N THR A 179 3.77 24.08 9.79
CA THR A 179 4.86 25.07 9.73
C THR A 179 6.11 24.58 10.44
N ALA A 180 7.24 25.28 10.23
CA ALA A 180 8.49 24.99 10.93
C ALA A 180 8.37 25.15 12.45
N GLU A 181 7.55 26.09 12.94
CA GLU A 181 7.26 26.29 14.35
C GLU A 181 6.48 25.11 14.95
N GLN A 182 5.47 24.62 14.22
CA GLN A 182 4.71 23.44 14.63
C GLN A 182 5.60 22.19 14.66
N LEU A 183 6.43 21.99 13.63
CA LEU A 183 7.39 20.89 13.60
C LEU A 183 8.39 20.98 14.77
N ARG A 184 8.90 22.18 15.09
CA ARG A 184 9.80 22.40 16.23
C ARG A 184 9.14 22.04 17.56
N ALA A 185 7.87 22.41 17.74
CA ALA A 185 7.10 22.11 18.94
C ALA A 185 6.92 20.59 19.14
N ILE A 186 6.63 19.86 18.05
CA ILE A 186 6.53 18.38 18.07
C ILE A 186 7.89 17.74 18.36
N ALA A 187 8.97 18.26 17.77
CA ALA A 187 10.30 17.66 17.85
C ALA A 187 10.97 17.81 19.23
N THR A 188 10.74 18.95 19.91
CA THR A 188 11.42 19.29 21.17
C THR A 188 11.25 18.26 22.29
N PRO A 189 10.04 17.74 22.61
CA PRO A 189 9.89 16.70 23.63
C PRO A 189 10.55 15.36 23.24
N LEU A 190 10.79 15.13 21.94
CA LEU A 190 11.33 13.88 21.40
C LEU A 190 12.86 13.89 21.25
N VAL A 191 13.55 14.96 21.66
CA VAL A 191 15.01 15.10 21.48
C VAL A 191 15.77 13.95 22.14
N LYS A 192 15.34 13.51 23.34
CA LYS A 192 16.01 12.45 24.11
C LYS A 192 16.03 11.09 23.41
N SER A 193 15.07 10.80 22.52
CA SER A 193 15.04 9.53 21.78
C SER A 193 15.89 9.56 20.50
N GLY A 194 16.50 10.70 20.16
CA GLY A 194 17.18 10.91 18.88
C GLY A 194 16.24 11.27 17.73
N TYR A 195 14.96 10.86 17.78
CA TYR A 195 13.96 11.19 16.76
C TYR A 195 13.71 12.70 16.67
N GLY A 196 13.54 13.39 17.81
CA GLY A 196 13.38 14.84 17.81
C GLY A 196 14.62 15.57 17.29
N SER A 197 15.81 15.03 17.52
CA SER A 197 17.06 15.58 16.97
C SER A 197 17.10 15.49 15.44
N TYR A 198 16.52 14.44 14.85
CA TYR A 198 16.34 14.34 13.40
C TYR A 198 15.39 15.42 12.89
N LEU A 199 14.20 15.54 13.47
CA LEU A 199 13.19 16.52 13.04
C LEU A 199 13.71 17.97 13.12
N LEU A 200 14.45 18.31 14.17
CA LEU A 200 15.05 19.65 14.32
C LEU A 200 16.14 19.95 13.29
N LYS A 201 16.73 18.93 12.63
CA LYS A 201 17.67 19.16 11.52
C LYS A 201 16.95 19.54 10.22
N LEU A 202 15.67 19.18 10.06
CA LEU A 202 14.88 19.48 8.86
C LEU A 202 14.50 20.96 8.73
N ILE A 203 14.47 21.68 9.85
CA ILE A 203 14.11 23.11 9.94
C ILE A 203 15.33 24.05 9.99
N LYS A 204 16.53 23.52 9.77
CA LYS A 204 17.77 24.31 9.76
C LYS A 204 18.08 24.88 8.39
#